data_AF-A0A9D5SR75-F1
#
_entry.id   AF-A0A9D5SR75-F1
#
_cell.length_a   1.000
_cell.length_b   1.000
_cell.length_c   1.000
_cell.angle_alpha   90.00
_cell.angle_beta   90.00
_cell.angle_gamma   90.00
#
_symmetry.space_group_name_H-M   'P 1'
#
loop_
_entity.id
_entity.type
_entity.pdbx_description
1 polymer ?
#
loop_
_entity_poly.entity_id
_entity_poly.type
_entity_poly.pdbx_seq_one_letter_code
_entity_poly.pdbx_strand_id
1 'polypeptide(L)'
;MDFLDFLELLLVPVIGAVIGLFTNFLAVKMLFRPYKPIYIGKLRIPFTPGIIPGRQKALGKALGKAVSESLVRKEDLKKALLSDAFSDTVVNGILSLPSLRTTAQSLYPEEYEEKREWLLELAADKIIEGVRALDLGTAITNEANEAVKAFAAKNPLVGIFLNDATMQQLTAPLADKFSDFLDGTGREKLLMALSEEADKLENKPLAEWMQDTEALARFLKGLYQRIIERHADAIAAHFRIADMVEEKVNAMPPEALEELVLSVMKKELNAIIWLGAIIGFLMGMLNFITPYFA
;
A
#
# COMPACT_ATOMS: atom_id res chain seq x y z
N MET A 1 63.19 -21.61 46.83
CA MET A 1 61.79 -21.91 46.50
C MET A 1 61.72 -23.38 46.26
N ASP A 2 61.05 -24.08 47.15
CA ASP A 2 60.65 -25.45 46.89
C ASP A 2 59.65 -25.46 45.73
N PHE A 3 59.55 -26.56 44.99
CA PHE A 3 58.60 -26.71 43.88
C PHE A 3 57.16 -26.36 44.31
N LEU A 4 56.85 -26.60 45.59
CA LEU A 4 55.58 -26.26 46.23
C LEU A 4 55.36 -24.75 46.36
N ASP A 5 56.40 -23.96 46.67
CA ASP A 5 56.30 -22.49 46.76
C ASP A 5 56.04 -21.86 45.39
N PHE A 6 56.67 -22.41 44.34
CA PHE A 6 56.44 -21.98 42.96
C PHE A 6 55.02 -22.34 42.48
N LEU A 7 54.50 -23.49 42.93
CA LEU A 7 53.13 -23.90 42.64
C LEU A 7 52.13 -22.95 43.31
N GLU A 8 52.31 -22.63 44.59
CA GLU A 8 51.46 -21.69 45.33
C GLU A 8 51.51 -20.27 44.75
N LEU A 9 52.68 -19.81 44.30
CA LEU A 9 52.90 -18.54 43.61
C LEU A 9 52.03 -18.38 42.36
N LEU A 10 51.95 -19.44 41.55
CA LEU A 10 51.17 -19.42 40.32
C LEU A 10 49.66 -19.66 40.58
N LEU A 11 49.33 -20.36 41.68
CA LEU A 11 47.97 -20.76 42.01
C LEU A 11 47.06 -19.56 42.30
N VAL A 12 47.55 -18.55 43.04
CA VAL A 12 46.74 -17.40 43.48
C VAL A 12 46.28 -16.52 42.30
N PRO A 13 47.16 -16.08 41.37
CA PRO A 13 46.74 -15.39 40.15
C PRO A 13 45.81 -16.22 39.27
N VAL A 14 46.07 -17.53 39.13
CA VAL A 14 45.24 -18.41 38.30
C VAL A 14 43.84 -18.57 38.89
N ILE A 15 43.71 -18.77 40.20
CA ILE A 15 42.41 -18.81 40.88
C ILE A 15 41.68 -17.47 40.72
N GLY A 16 42.38 -16.35 40.89
CA GLY A 16 41.81 -15.02 40.64
C GLY A 16 41.27 -14.87 39.22
N ALA A 17 42.02 -15.34 38.22
CA ALA A 17 41.61 -15.34 36.82
C ALA A 17 40.38 -16.22 36.56
N VAL A 18 40.35 -17.42 37.14
CA VAL A 18 39.23 -18.37 37.00
C VAL A 18 37.96 -17.82 37.64
N ILE A 19 38.06 -17.23 38.84
CA ILE A 19 36.93 -16.58 39.50
C ILE A 19 36.44 -15.40 38.65
N GLY A 20 37.34 -14.54 38.17
CA GLY A 20 36.98 -13.41 37.31
C GLY A 20 36.28 -13.83 36.01
N LEU A 21 36.78 -14.90 35.36
CA LEU A 21 36.18 -15.48 34.17
C LEU A 21 34.78 -16.04 34.47
N PHE A 22 34.66 -16.84 35.54
CA PHE A 22 33.41 -17.50 35.91
C PHE A 22 32.32 -16.49 36.31
N THR A 23 32.67 -15.51 37.14
CA THR A 23 31.72 -14.49 37.61
C THR A 23 31.23 -13.60 36.47
N ASN A 24 32.12 -13.15 35.57
CA ASN A 24 31.67 -12.37 34.41
C ASN A 24 30.88 -13.21 33.41
N PHE A 25 31.26 -14.47 33.18
CA PHE A 25 30.46 -15.38 32.35
C PHE A 25 29.04 -15.54 32.90
N LEU A 26 28.90 -15.74 34.22
CA LEU A 26 27.61 -15.83 34.87
C LEU A 26 26.83 -14.52 34.75
N ALA A 27 27.47 -13.37 34.95
CA ALA A 27 26.84 -12.06 34.83
C ALA A 27 26.29 -11.81 33.42
N VAL A 28 27.07 -12.11 32.38
CA VAL A 28 26.62 -12.03 30.98
C VAL A 28 25.45 -12.97 30.73
N LYS A 29 25.51 -14.21 31.22
CA LYS A 29 24.40 -15.17 31.11
C LYS A 29 23.13 -14.69 31.82
N MET A 30 23.28 -13.99 32.95
CA MET A 30 22.18 -13.42 33.73
C MET A 30 21.51 -12.21 33.07
N LEU A 31 22.15 -11.56 32.09
CA LEU A 31 21.49 -10.52 31.29
C LEU A 31 20.34 -11.09 30.46
N PHE A 32 20.47 -12.33 30.01
CA PHE A 32 19.50 -12.98 29.13
C PHE A 32 18.60 -13.98 29.86
N ARG A 33 19.14 -14.76 30.80
CA ARG A 33 18.42 -15.81 31.51
C ARG A 33 18.39 -15.54 33.00
N PRO A 34 17.34 -15.92 33.75
CA PRO A 34 16.14 -16.68 33.31
C PRO A 34 15.12 -15.80 32.58
N TYR A 35 14.33 -16.38 31.68
CA TYR A 35 13.32 -15.63 30.91
C TYR A 35 12.08 -15.24 31.70
N LYS A 36 11.84 -15.91 32.83
CA LYS A 36 10.71 -15.65 33.73
C LYS A 36 11.22 -15.28 35.13
N PRO A 37 10.47 -14.45 35.89
CA PRO A 37 10.82 -14.15 37.26
C PRO A 37 10.79 -15.43 38.11
N ILE A 38 11.81 -15.61 38.94
CA ILE A 38 11.93 -16.73 39.87
C ILE A 38 11.66 -16.21 41.28
N TYR A 39 10.87 -16.96 42.04
CA TYR A 39 10.50 -16.64 43.42
C TYR A 39 11.05 -17.70 44.38
N ILE A 40 11.59 -17.26 45.51
CA ILE A 40 11.94 -18.10 46.65
C ILE A 40 11.00 -17.70 47.79
N GLY A 41 10.00 -18.54 48.06
CA GLY A 41 8.90 -18.19 48.98
C GLY A 41 8.12 -16.98 48.47
N LYS A 42 8.09 -15.90 49.26
CA LYS A 42 7.45 -14.62 48.89
C LYS A 42 8.41 -13.60 48.26
N LEU A 43 9.71 -13.89 48.22
CA LEU A 43 10.73 -12.95 47.75
C LEU A 43 11.13 -13.27 46.31
N ARG A 44 11.14 -12.24 45.45
CA ARG A 44 11.61 -12.35 44.06
C ARG A 44 13.13 -12.26 44.00
N ILE A 45 13.77 -13.16 43.27
CA ILE A 45 15.23 -13.14 43.10
C ILE A 45 15.63 -11.91 42.26
N PRO A 46 16.61 -11.10 42.69
CA PRO A 46 17.09 -9.97 41.89
C PRO A 46 17.63 -10.46 40.54
N PHE A 47 17.48 -9.63 39.50
CA PHE A 47 17.88 -9.97 38.12
C PHE A 47 17.14 -11.18 37.51
N THR A 48 15.91 -11.48 37.99
CA THR A 48 14.99 -12.43 37.36
C THR A 48 13.64 -11.76 37.00
N PRO A 49 13.20 -11.75 35.72
CA PRO A 49 13.89 -12.29 34.57
C PRO A 49 15.17 -11.48 34.27
N GLY A 50 16.00 -12.01 33.37
CA GLY A 50 17.19 -11.32 32.90
C GLY A 50 16.89 -9.89 32.44
N ILE A 51 17.89 -9.01 32.48
CA ILE A 51 17.72 -7.58 32.21
C ILE A 51 17.14 -7.32 30.81
N ILE A 52 17.59 -8.06 29.80
CA ILE A 52 17.18 -7.89 28.40
C ILE A 52 15.71 -8.29 28.19
N PRO A 53 15.26 -9.52 28.52
CA PRO A 53 13.83 -9.86 28.41
C PRO A 53 12.96 -8.99 29.34
N GLY A 54 13.47 -8.59 30.51
CA GLY A 54 12.76 -7.69 31.41
C GLY A 54 12.56 -6.27 30.85
N ARG A 55 13.36 -5.83 29.87
CA ARG A 55 13.28 -4.52 29.22
C ARG A 55 12.82 -4.57 27.76
N GLN A 56 12.27 -5.70 27.31
CA GLN A 56 11.80 -5.90 25.94
C GLN A 56 10.86 -4.79 25.43
N LYS A 57 9.91 -4.32 26.26
CA LYS A 57 9.03 -3.20 25.91
C LYS A 57 9.77 -1.90 25.63
N ALA A 58 10.76 -1.58 26.47
CA ALA A 58 11.56 -0.38 26.29
C ALA A 58 12.43 -0.47 25.03
N LEU A 59 12.98 -1.65 24.74
CA LEU A 59 13.73 -1.93 23.51
C LEU A 59 12.84 -1.78 22.29
N GLY A 60 11.64 -2.36 22.29
CA GLY A 60 10.67 -2.23 21.21
C GLY A 60 10.32 -0.78 20.91
N LYS A 61 10.00 0.01 21.94
CA LYS A 61 9.72 1.44 21.80
C LYS A 61 10.91 2.24 21.26
N ALA A 62 12.12 1.98 21.77
CA ALA A 62 13.33 2.67 21.33
C ALA A 62 13.68 2.34 19.87
N LEU A 63 13.60 1.06 19.49
CA LEU A 63 13.81 0.59 18.12
C LEU A 63 12.75 1.14 17.17
N GLY A 64 11.47 1.07 17.55
CA GLY A 64 10.37 1.59 16.75
C GLY A 64 10.51 3.09 16.48
N LYS A 65 10.85 3.88 17.52
CA LYS A 65 11.14 5.30 17.36
C LYS A 65 12.33 5.54 16.42
N ALA A 66 13.44 4.84 16.64
CA ALA A 66 14.65 5.00 15.83
C ALA A 66 14.38 4.65 14.35
N VAL A 67 13.69 3.55 14.06
CA VAL A 67 13.35 3.13 12.69
C VAL A 67 12.41 4.14 12.03
N SER A 68 11.38 4.60 12.74
CA SER A 68 10.41 5.55 12.19
C SER A 68 11.01 6.95 11.93
N GLU A 69 11.94 7.41 12.76
CA GLU A 69 12.59 8.72 12.59
C GLU A 69 13.76 8.69 11.59
N SER A 70 14.42 7.54 11.44
CA SER A 70 15.70 7.42 10.73
C SER A 70 15.64 6.66 9.40
N LEU A 71 14.69 5.73 9.23
CA LEU A 71 14.68 4.82 8.06
C LEU A 71 13.44 4.96 7.18
N VAL A 72 12.26 5.23 7.75
CA VAL A 72 11.00 5.32 6.99
C VAL A 72 10.31 6.63 7.30
N ARG A 73 10.84 7.73 6.74
CA ARG A 73 10.19 9.04 6.84
C ARG A 73 9.03 9.13 5.85
N LYS A 74 8.06 9.99 6.15
CA LYS A 74 6.88 10.21 5.29
C LYS A 74 7.29 10.65 3.88
N GLU A 75 8.33 11.47 3.81
CA GLU A 75 8.88 12.00 2.57
C GLU A 75 9.52 10.90 1.73
N ASP A 76 10.21 9.95 2.37
CA ASP A 76 10.85 8.83 1.70
C ASP A 76 9.81 7.85 1.16
N LEU A 77 8.73 7.59 1.91
CA LEU A 77 7.60 6.80 1.45
C LEU A 77 6.90 7.47 0.25
N LYS A 78 6.66 8.78 0.33
CA LYS A 78 6.07 9.55 -0.78
C LYS A 78 6.93 9.47 -2.03
N LYS A 79 8.25 9.66 -1.91
CA LYS A 79 9.21 9.52 -3.01
C LYS A 79 9.22 8.11 -3.59
N ALA A 80 9.15 7.08 -2.74
CA ALA A 80 9.09 5.69 -3.19
C ALA A 80 7.82 5.41 -3.99
N LEU A 81 6.66 5.84 -3.52
CA LEU A 81 5.38 5.68 -4.22
C LEU A 81 5.34 6.46 -5.54
N LEU A 82 5.91 7.68 -5.57
CA LEU A 82 6.00 8.49 -6.78
C LEU A 82 7.15 8.10 -7.73
N SER A 83 7.96 7.11 -7.36
CA SER A 83 9.05 6.66 -8.22
C SER A 83 8.51 6.13 -9.54
N ASP A 84 9.29 6.32 -10.62
CA ASP A 84 8.91 5.82 -11.94
C ASP A 84 8.72 4.30 -11.91
N ALA A 85 9.64 3.57 -11.27
CA ALA A 85 9.55 2.11 -11.15
C ALA A 85 8.25 1.64 -10.49
N PHE A 86 7.83 2.28 -9.39
CA PHE A 86 6.59 1.91 -8.70
C PHE A 86 5.37 2.30 -9.54
N SER A 87 5.37 3.51 -10.10
CA SER A 87 4.28 4.00 -10.96
C SER A 87 4.08 3.09 -12.16
N ASP A 88 5.16 2.71 -12.84
CA ASP A 88 5.15 1.82 -14.00
C ASP A 88 4.69 0.41 -13.61
N THR A 89 5.07 -0.08 -12.43
CA THR A 89 4.58 -1.37 -11.90
C THR A 89 3.07 -1.36 -11.71
N VAL A 90 2.51 -0.29 -11.11
CA VAL A 90 1.06 -0.15 -10.92
C VAL A 90 0.34 -0.04 -12.26
N VAL A 91 0.86 0.78 -13.18
CA VAL A 91 0.26 0.98 -14.51
C VAL A 91 0.27 -0.32 -15.31
N ASN A 92 1.39 -1.03 -15.35
CA ASN A 92 1.47 -2.33 -16.02
C ASN A 92 0.55 -3.37 -15.37
N GLY A 93 0.42 -3.34 -14.04
CA GLY A 93 -0.55 -4.14 -13.31
C GLY A 93 -1.99 -3.88 -13.78
N ILE A 94 -2.39 -2.61 -13.89
CA ILE A 94 -3.70 -2.20 -14.39
C ILE A 94 -3.92 -2.64 -15.85
N LEU A 95 -2.91 -2.48 -16.71
CA LEU A 95 -2.98 -2.89 -18.11
C LEU A 95 -3.02 -4.41 -18.30
N SER A 96 -2.48 -5.16 -17.35
CA SER A 96 -2.50 -6.64 -17.34
C SER A 96 -3.78 -7.25 -16.78
N LEU A 97 -4.71 -6.42 -16.28
CA LEU A 97 -5.99 -6.92 -15.78
C LEU A 97 -6.76 -7.63 -16.91
N PRO A 98 -7.55 -8.66 -16.56
CA PRO A 98 -8.46 -9.29 -17.52
C PRO A 98 -9.52 -8.28 -17.99
N SER A 99 -10.48 -8.74 -18.79
CA SER A 99 -11.57 -7.90 -19.26
C SER A 99 -12.27 -7.15 -18.12
N LEU A 100 -12.78 -5.96 -18.42
CA LEU A 100 -13.44 -5.12 -17.42
C LEU A 100 -14.61 -5.87 -16.77
N ARG A 101 -15.38 -6.65 -17.55
CA ARG A 101 -16.46 -7.52 -17.04
C ARG A 101 -15.94 -8.48 -15.98
N THR A 102 -14.91 -9.26 -16.29
CA THR A 102 -14.36 -10.25 -15.34
C THR A 102 -13.82 -9.57 -14.09
N THR A 103 -13.11 -8.45 -14.25
CA THR A 103 -12.58 -7.66 -13.14
C THR A 103 -13.71 -7.12 -12.26
N ALA A 104 -14.71 -6.49 -12.86
CA ALA A 104 -15.84 -5.89 -12.14
C ALA A 104 -16.71 -6.95 -11.44
N GLN A 105 -17.00 -8.08 -12.10
CA GLN A 105 -17.72 -9.20 -11.50
C GLN A 105 -16.95 -9.84 -10.33
N SER A 106 -15.61 -9.87 -10.39
CA SER A 106 -14.80 -10.35 -9.26
C SER A 106 -14.84 -9.42 -8.03
N LEU A 107 -14.97 -8.10 -8.26
CA LEU A 107 -15.02 -7.10 -7.21
C LEU A 107 -16.42 -6.94 -6.61
N TYR A 108 -17.45 -7.08 -7.44
CA TYR A 108 -18.85 -6.88 -7.09
C TYR A 108 -19.75 -7.95 -7.71
N PRO A 109 -19.70 -9.21 -7.24
CA PRO A 109 -20.40 -10.33 -7.88
C PRO A 109 -21.92 -10.15 -7.93
N GLU A 110 -22.51 -9.57 -6.88
CA GLU A 110 -23.96 -9.43 -6.74
C GLU A 110 -24.48 -8.08 -7.29
N GLU A 111 -23.64 -7.04 -7.32
CA GLU A 111 -24.05 -5.68 -7.71
C GLU A 111 -23.65 -5.31 -9.16
N TYR A 112 -22.90 -6.18 -9.86
CA TYR A 112 -22.37 -5.87 -11.18
C TYR A 112 -23.47 -5.51 -12.19
N GLU A 113 -24.49 -6.35 -12.32
CA GLU A 113 -25.56 -6.16 -13.31
C GLU A 113 -26.37 -4.89 -13.01
N GLU A 114 -26.68 -4.62 -11.74
CA GLU A 114 -27.37 -3.40 -11.31
C GLU A 114 -26.56 -2.15 -11.67
N LYS A 115 -25.25 -2.14 -11.37
CA LYS A 115 -24.37 -0.99 -11.69
C LYS A 115 -24.19 -0.82 -13.20
N ARG A 116 -24.14 -1.93 -13.95
CA ARG A 116 -24.06 -1.91 -15.41
C ARG A 116 -25.32 -1.30 -16.01
N GLU A 117 -26.49 -1.74 -15.57
CA GLU A 117 -27.78 -1.19 -16.00
C GLU A 117 -27.87 0.31 -15.69
N TRP A 118 -27.53 0.70 -14.45
CA TRP A 118 -27.50 2.11 -14.06
C TRP A 118 -26.59 2.98 -14.96
N LEU A 119 -25.40 2.48 -15.33
CA LEU A 119 -24.49 3.20 -16.24
C LEU A 119 -25.05 3.33 -17.65
N LEU A 120 -25.71 2.30 -18.17
CA LEU A 120 -26.35 2.32 -19.49
C LEU A 120 -27.50 3.32 -19.53
N GLU A 121 -28.34 3.32 -18.49
CA GLU A 121 -29.43 4.28 -18.33
C GLU A 121 -28.91 5.72 -18.24
N LEU A 122 -27.87 5.96 -17.42
CA LEU A 122 -27.23 7.27 -17.31
C LEU A 122 -26.65 7.74 -18.66
N ALA A 123 -26.00 6.84 -19.40
CA ALA A 123 -25.44 7.16 -20.71
C ALA A 123 -26.55 7.47 -21.73
N ALA A 124 -27.63 6.69 -21.75
CA ALA A 124 -28.78 6.93 -22.62
C ALA A 124 -29.42 8.28 -22.35
N ASP A 125 -29.66 8.61 -21.07
CA ASP A 125 -30.24 9.89 -20.67
C ASP A 125 -29.34 11.07 -21.08
N LYS A 126 -28.02 10.97 -20.85
CA LYS A 126 -27.08 12.03 -21.26
C LYS A 126 -27.02 12.22 -22.77
N ILE A 127 -27.11 11.15 -23.54
CA ILE A 127 -27.17 11.22 -25.00
C ILE A 127 -28.48 11.86 -25.45
N ILE A 128 -29.62 11.47 -24.90
CA ILE A 128 -30.93 12.06 -25.25
C ILE A 128 -30.97 13.54 -24.90
N GLU A 129 -30.48 13.94 -23.72
CA GLU A 129 -30.32 15.35 -23.34
C GLU A 129 -29.45 16.11 -24.34
N GLY A 130 -28.31 15.55 -24.73
CA GLY A 130 -27.43 16.13 -25.73
C GLY A 130 -28.09 16.27 -27.10
N VAL A 131 -28.83 15.24 -27.54
CA VAL A 131 -29.59 15.25 -28.80
C VAL A 131 -30.68 16.32 -28.80
N ARG A 132 -31.40 16.48 -27.68
CA ARG A 132 -32.39 17.55 -27.52
C ARG A 132 -31.76 18.94 -27.58
N ALA A 133 -30.57 19.12 -26.99
CA ALA A 133 -29.86 20.40 -27.03
C ALA A 133 -29.39 20.81 -28.43
N LEU A 134 -29.27 19.87 -29.36
CA LEU A 134 -28.95 20.16 -30.77
C LEU A 134 -30.14 20.71 -31.57
N ASP A 135 -31.34 20.74 -30.98
CA ASP A 135 -32.58 21.17 -31.63
C ASP A 135 -32.83 20.50 -33.00
N LEU A 136 -32.61 19.18 -33.03
CA LEU A 136 -32.77 18.39 -34.26
C LEU A 136 -34.20 18.43 -34.78
N GLY A 137 -35.21 18.68 -33.92
CA GLY A 137 -36.59 18.88 -34.35
C GLY A 137 -36.69 20.02 -35.37
N THR A 138 -36.18 21.20 -35.02
CA THR A 138 -36.15 22.35 -35.94
C THR A 138 -35.29 22.06 -37.16
N ALA A 139 -34.12 21.45 -36.99
CA ALA A 139 -33.24 21.09 -38.12
C ALA A 139 -33.94 20.17 -39.13
N ILE A 140 -34.66 19.14 -38.66
CA ILE A 140 -35.42 18.21 -39.50
C ILE A 140 -36.55 18.96 -40.22
N THR A 141 -37.28 19.85 -39.54
CA THR A 141 -38.34 20.62 -40.20
C THR A 141 -37.81 21.56 -41.29
N ASN A 142 -36.65 22.18 -41.08
CA ASN A 142 -36.01 23.03 -42.07
C ASN A 142 -35.54 22.23 -43.28
N GLU A 143 -34.85 21.12 -43.06
CA GLU A 143 -34.37 20.24 -44.14
C GLU A 143 -35.53 19.62 -44.93
N ALA A 144 -36.59 19.19 -44.24
CA ALA A 144 -37.81 18.69 -44.88
C ALA A 144 -38.49 19.76 -45.73
N ASN A 145 -38.54 21.00 -45.24
CA ASN A 145 -39.08 22.13 -46.00
C ASN A 145 -38.28 22.38 -47.29
N GLU A 146 -36.95 22.38 -47.22
CA GLU A 146 -36.08 22.55 -48.38
C GLU A 146 -36.22 21.40 -49.38
N ALA A 147 -36.23 20.14 -48.91
CA ALA A 147 -36.38 18.97 -49.77
C ALA A 147 -37.71 18.97 -50.54
N VAL A 148 -38.80 19.31 -49.86
CA VAL A 148 -40.13 19.35 -50.50
C VAL A 148 -40.27 20.56 -51.42
N LYS A 149 -39.68 21.72 -51.10
CA LYS A 149 -39.57 22.87 -52.01
C LYS A 149 -38.81 22.51 -53.29
N ALA A 150 -37.67 21.82 -53.15
CA ALA A 150 -36.88 21.35 -54.29
C ALA A 150 -37.65 20.36 -55.17
N PHE A 151 -38.48 19.50 -54.57
CA PHE A 151 -39.37 18.59 -55.29
C PHE A 151 -40.51 19.33 -56.01
N ALA A 152 -41.14 20.30 -55.35
CA ALA A 152 -42.20 21.13 -55.90
C ALA A 152 -41.72 22.00 -57.08
N ALA A 153 -40.52 22.56 -56.99
CA ALA A 153 -39.90 23.33 -58.06
C ALA A 153 -39.69 22.52 -59.35
N LYS A 154 -39.50 21.20 -59.23
CA LYS A 154 -39.34 20.27 -60.36
C LYS A 154 -40.68 19.75 -60.92
N ASN A 155 -41.78 19.93 -60.20
CA ASN A 155 -43.10 19.38 -60.56
C ASN A 155 -44.19 20.47 -60.46
N PRO A 156 -44.50 21.19 -61.56
CA PRO A 156 -45.40 22.36 -61.54
C PRO A 156 -46.80 22.07 -60.99
N LEU A 157 -47.34 20.87 -61.25
CA LEU A 157 -48.64 20.45 -60.72
C LEU A 157 -48.62 20.31 -59.19
N VAL A 158 -47.50 19.90 -58.61
CA VAL A 158 -47.35 19.65 -57.16
C VAL A 158 -47.09 20.97 -56.42
N GLY A 159 -46.32 21.88 -57.02
CA GLY A 159 -46.05 23.21 -56.44
C GLY A 159 -47.27 24.12 -56.30
N ILE A 160 -48.34 23.89 -57.06
CA ILE A 160 -49.61 24.63 -56.90
C ILE A 160 -50.31 24.28 -55.58
N PHE A 161 -50.16 23.05 -55.09
CA PHE A 161 -50.82 22.57 -53.86
C PHE A 161 -49.93 22.64 -52.62
N LEU A 162 -48.61 22.58 -52.79
CA LEU A 162 -47.62 22.71 -51.72
C LEU A 162 -47.11 24.14 -51.60
N ASN A 163 -47.97 25.03 -51.09
CA ASN A 163 -47.58 26.38 -50.69
C ASN A 163 -46.92 26.37 -49.29
N ASP A 164 -46.28 27.48 -48.88
CA ASP A 164 -45.56 27.57 -47.60
C ASP A 164 -46.44 27.22 -46.37
N ALA A 165 -47.75 27.48 -46.42
CA ALA A 165 -48.67 27.15 -45.33
C ALA A 165 -48.95 25.64 -45.25
N THR A 166 -49.19 24.98 -46.39
CA THR A 166 -49.34 23.52 -46.45
C THR A 166 -48.05 22.83 -46.02
N MET A 167 -46.90 23.39 -46.43
CA MET A 167 -45.57 22.91 -46.04
C MET A 167 -45.36 22.93 -44.53
N GLN A 168 -45.63 24.07 -43.88
CA GLN A 168 -45.55 24.17 -42.42
C GLN A 168 -46.48 23.19 -41.71
N GLN A 169 -47.70 22.98 -42.21
CA GLN A 169 -48.64 22.02 -41.62
C GLN A 169 -48.16 20.56 -41.76
N LEU A 170 -47.41 20.24 -42.82
CA LEU A 170 -46.83 18.92 -43.03
C LEU A 170 -45.55 18.72 -42.20
N THR A 171 -44.73 19.76 -42.03
CA THR A 171 -43.44 19.64 -41.35
C THR A 171 -43.53 19.87 -39.84
N ALA A 172 -44.40 20.74 -39.34
CA ALA A 172 -44.48 21.05 -37.90
C ALA A 172 -44.68 19.79 -37.00
N PRO A 173 -45.54 18.81 -37.37
CA PRO A 173 -45.68 17.58 -36.59
C PRO A 173 -44.44 16.68 -36.57
N LEU A 174 -43.46 16.90 -37.46
CA LEU A 174 -42.24 16.09 -37.50
C LEU A 174 -41.35 16.37 -36.28
N ALA A 175 -41.27 17.62 -35.82
CA ALA A 175 -40.52 17.97 -34.63
C ALA A 175 -41.11 17.29 -33.39
N ASP A 176 -42.43 17.37 -33.22
CA ASP A 176 -43.15 16.74 -32.11
C ASP A 176 -43.01 15.21 -32.15
N LYS A 177 -43.22 14.59 -33.32
CA LYS A 177 -43.03 13.14 -33.50
C LYS A 177 -41.60 12.69 -33.26
N PHE A 178 -40.61 13.53 -33.58
CA PHE A 178 -39.21 13.22 -33.30
C PHE A 178 -38.94 13.28 -31.79
N SER A 179 -39.50 14.26 -31.08
CA SER A 179 -39.43 14.31 -29.62
C SER A 179 -40.09 13.08 -28.99
N ASP A 180 -41.30 12.72 -29.42
CA ASP A 180 -42.00 11.51 -28.95
C ASP A 180 -41.20 10.23 -29.25
N PHE A 181 -40.54 10.18 -30.41
CA PHE A 181 -39.66 9.07 -30.76
C PHE A 181 -38.48 8.96 -29.80
N LEU A 182 -37.81 10.07 -29.48
CA LEU A 182 -36.69 10.06 -28.52
C LEU A 182 -37.11 9.52 -27.16
N ASP A 183 -38.32 9.84 -26.72
CA ASP A 183 -38.82 9.50 -25.38
C ASP A 183 -39.36 8.08 -25.27
N GLY A 184 -39.82 7.52 -26.39
CA GLY A 184 -40.27 6.14 -26.49
C GLY A 184 -39.23 5.23 -27.15
N THR A 185 -39.52 4.83 -28.38
CA THR A 185 -38.78 3.80 -29.11
C THR A 185 -37.31 4.16 -29.38
N GLY A 186 -36.99 5.45 -29.49
CA GLY A 186 -35.64 5.95 -29.67
C GLY A 186 -34.75 5.65 -28.46
N ARG A 187 -35.27 5.86 -27.24
CA ARG A 187 -34.59 5.49 -25.99
C ARG A 187 -34.34 3.99 -25.89
N GLU A 188 -35.35 3.16 -26.17
CA GLU A 188 -35.19 1.69 -26.14
C GLU A 188 -34.13 1.21 -27.13
N LYS A 189 -34.15 1.73 -28.36
CA LYS A 189 -33.14 1.43 -29.38
C LYS A 189 -31.75 1.90 -28.98
N LEU A 190 -31.65 3.06 -28.34
CA LEU A 190 -30.39 3.60 -27.83
C LEU A 190 -29.83 2.71 -26.73
N LEU A 191 -30.64 2.30 -25.76
CA LEU A 191 -30.23 1.38 -24.70
C LEU A 191 -29.75 0.04 -25.27
N MET A 192 -30.45 -0.52 -26.26
CA MET A 192 -30.01 -1.75 -26.92
C MET A 192 -28.64 -1.57 -27.59
N ALA A 193 -28.46 -0.49 -28.35
CA ALA A 193 -27.19 -0.19 -29.01
C ALA A 193 -26.04 0.07 -28.01
N LEU A 194 -26.32 0.79 -26.92
CA LEU A 194 -25.35 1.04 -25.85
C LEU A 194 -24.98 -0.25 -25.13
N SER A 195 -25.93 -1.15 -24.85
CA SER A 195 -25.66 -2.44 -24.23
C SER A 195 -24.79 -3.32 -25.12
N GLU A 196 -25.08 -3.39 -26.43
CA GLU A 196 -24.26 -4.16 -27.37
C GLU A 196 -22.83 -3.61 -27.46
N GLU A 197 -22.65 -2.31 -27.45
CA GLU A 197 -21.31 -1.70 -27.51
C GLU A 197 -20.57 -1.83 -26.17
N ALA A 198 -21.28 -1.69 -25.05
CA ALA A 198 -20.74 -1.96 -23.72
C ALA A 198 -20.24 -3.40 -23.62
N ASP A 199 -21.03 -4.38 -24.09
CA ASP A 199 -20.62 -5.79 -24.14
C ASP A 199 -19.33 -6.02 -24.92
N LYS A 200 -19.15 -5.34 -26.07
CA LYS A 200 -17.90 -5.46 -26.85
C LYS A 200 -16.70 -4.88 -26.12
N LEU A 201 -16.87 -3.77 -25.41
CA LEU A 201 -15.79 -3.10 -24.68
C LEU A 201 -15.44 -3.81 -23.37
N GLU A 202 -16.45 -4.19 -22.59
CA GLU A 202 -16.25 -4.79 -21.27
C GLU A 202 -15.65 -6.20 -21.33
N ASN A 203 -15.82 -6.90 -22.45
CA ASN A 203 -15.21 -8.21 -22.69
C ASN A 203 -13.76 -8.12 -23.18
N LYS A 204 -13.23 -6.92 -23.45
CA LYS A 204 -11.83 -6.71 -23.81
C LYS A 204 -11.00 -6.22 -22.62
N PRO A 205 -9.72 -6.60 -22.52
CA PRO A 205 -8.79 -5.99 -21.58
C PRO A 205 -8.65 -4.48 -21.83
N LEU A 206 -8.38 -3.71 -20.78
CA LEU A 206 -8.23 -2.25 -20.86
C LEU A 206 -7.13 -1.84 -21.86
N ALA A 207 -6.08 -2.64 -22.00
CA ALA A 207 -5.01 -2.41 -22.97
C ALA A 207 -5.51 -2.37 -24.43
N GLU A 208 -6.62 -3.04 -24.75
CA GLU A 208 -7.17 -3.08 -26.10
C GLU A 208 -8.23 -1.99 -26.37
N TRP A 209 -8.55 -1.17 -25.36
CA TRP A 209 -9.54 -0.09 -25.49
C TRP A 209 -9.06 1.07 -26.35
N MET A 210 -7.74 1.26 -26.43
CA MET A 210 -7.12 2.30 -27.25
C MET A 210 -6.14 1.69 -28.25
N GLN A 211 -6.07 2.28 -29.44
CA GLN A 211 -5.06 1.91 -30.44
C GLN A 211 -3.63 2.24 -29.98
N ASP A 212 -3.48 3.32 -29.21
CA ASP A 212 -2.20 3.75 -28.62
C ASP A 212 -2.14 3.35 -27.14
N THR A 213 -1.57 2.18 -26.89
CA THR A 213 -1.36 1.64 -25.54
C THR A 213 -0.38 2.49 -24.72
N GLU A 214 0.56 3.20 -25.38
CA GLU A 214 1.52 4.07 -24.69
C GLU A 214 0.86 5.36 -24.19
N ALA A 215 -0.07 5.93 -24.97
CA ALA A 215 -0.89 7.05 -24.51
C ALA A 215 -1.73 6.65 -23.29
N LEU A 216 -2.31 5.44 -23.29
CA LEU A 216 -3.06 4.92 -22.15
C LEU A 216 -2.18 4.79 -20.91
N ALA A 217 -1.00 4.18 -21.06
CA ALA A 217 -0.04 4.01 -19.97
C ALA A 217 0.39 5.36 -19.38
N ARG A 218 0.67 6.37 -20.23
CA ARG A 218 1.00 7.73 -19.77
C ARG A 218 -0.15 8.40 -19.02
N PHE A 219 -1.39 8.23 -19.50
CA PHE A 219 -2.56 8.76 -18.81
C PHE A 219 -2.76 8.10 -17.43
N LEU A 220 -2.70 6.77 -17.37
CA LEU A 220 -2.80 6.02 -16.11
C LEU A 220 -1.68 6.39 -15.14
N LYS A 221 -0.45 6.56 -15.63
CA LYS A 221 0.69 7.03 -14.82
C LYS A 221 0.43 8.41 -14.24
N GLY A 222 -0.04 9.35 -15.06
CA GLY A 222 -0.39 10.71 -14.61
C GLY A 222 -1.53 10.72 -13.59
N LEU A 223 -2.55 9.87 -13.77
CA LEU A 223 -3.62 9.69 -12.78
C LEU A 223 -3.09 9.15 -11.46
N TYR A 224 -2.29 8.07 -11.51
CA TYR A 224 -1.67 7.48 -10.34
C TYR A 224 -0.83 8.50 -9.58
N GLN A 225 0.08 9.19 -10.26
CA GLN A 225 0.95 10.19 -9.65
C GLN A 225 0.13 11.31 -8.99
N ARG A 226 -0.93 11.81 -9.65
CA ARG A 226 -1.80 12.84 -9.08
C ARG A 226 -2.55 12.37 -7.83
N ILE A 227 -3.02 11.12 -7.81
CA ILE A 227 -3.69 10.53 -6.64
C ILE A 227 -2.69 10.43 -5.48
N ILE A 228 -1.50 9.90 -5.74
CA ILE A 228 -0.47 9.77 -4.71
C ILE A 228 0.01 11.13 -4.23
N GLU A 229 0.23 12.11 -5.09
CA GLU A 229 0.64 13.46 -4.68
C GLU A 229 -0.36 14.10 -3.71
N ARG A 230 -1.65 13.90 -3.95
CA ARG A 230 -2.74 14.44 -3.13
C ARG A 230 -2.96 13.69 -1.81
N HIS A 231 -2.69 12.38 -1.80
CA HIS A 231 -3.02 11.51 -0.67
C HIS A 231 -1.81 10.89 0.04
N ALA A 232 -0.58 11.14 -0.41
CA ALA A 232 0.64 10.54 0.15
C ALA A 232 0.79 10.80 1.66
N ASP A 233 0.46 12.01 2.13
CA ASP A 233 0.55 12.34 3.55
C ASP A 233 -0.46 11.54 4.39
N ALA A 234 -1.67 11.35 3.85
CA ALA A 234 -2.69 10.53 4.47
C ALA A 234 -2.28 9.05 4.46
N ILE A 235 -1.76 8.54 3.34
CA ILE A 235 -1.24 7.16 3.23
C ILE A 235 -0.12 6.97 4.26
N ALA A 236 0.86 7.86 4.31
CA ALA A 236 1.99 7.80 5.23
C ALA A 236 1.57 7.86 6.72
N ALA A 237 0.48 8.57 7.04
CA ALA A 237 -0.03 8.62 8.41
C ALA A 237 -0.60 7.27 8.91
N HIS A 238 -1.00 6.37 8.00
CA HIS A 238 -1.47 5.03 8.35
C HIS A 238 -0.31 4.04 8.54
N PHE A 239 0.86 4.31 7.96
CA PHE A 239 2.07 3.50 8.16
C PHE A 239 2.77 3.83 9.49
N ARG A 240 2.22 3.33 10.60
CA ARG A 240 2.83 3.47 11.94
C ARG A 240 3.93 2.43 12.17
N ILE A 241 5.05 2.60 11.46
CA ILE A 241 6.19 1.68 11.52
C ILE A 241 6.72 1.52 12.95
N ALA A 242 6.72 2.60 13.74
CA ALA A 242 7.13 2.54 15.15
C ALA A 242 6.32 1.52 15.95
N ASP A 243 4.99 1.58 15.83
CA ASP A 243 4.07 0.69 16.54
C ASP A 243 4.26 -0.77 16.06
N MET A 244 4.40 -0.97 14.75
CA MET A 244 4.64 -2.30 14.16
C MET A 244 5.94 -2.93 14.67
N VAL A 245 7.03 -2.16 14.74
CA VAL A 245 8.31 -2.63 15.26
C VAL A 245 8.20 -2.92 16.75
N GLU A 246 7.56 -2.04 17.53
CA GLU A 246 7.36 -2.26 18.96
C GLU A 246 6.55 -3.53 19.23
N GLU A 247 5.44 -3.72 18.52
CA GLU A 247 4.59 -4.92 18.62
C GLU A 247 5.37 -6.18 18.24
N LYS A 248 6.12 -6.13 17.13
CA LYS A 248 6.91 -7.29 16.68
C LYS A 248 8.03 -7.65 17.66
N VAL A 249 8.70 -6.66 18.24
CA VAL A 249 9.72 -6.88 19.28
C VAL A 249 9.07 -7.44 20.54
N ASN A 250 7.91 -6.95 20.95
CA ASN A 250 7.21 -7.41 22.16
C ASN A 250 6.61 -8.81 22.02
N ALA A 251 6.19 -9.19 20.81
CA ALA A 251 5.66 -10.53 20.52
C ALA A 251 6.77 -11.59 20.33
N MET A 252 8.03 -11.16 20.26
CA MET A 252 9.17 -12.06 20.05
C MET A 252 9.38 -12.95 21.29
N PRO A 253 9.60 -14.27 21.12
CA PRO A 253 9.95 -15.13 22.25
C PRO A 253 11.32 -14.72 22.83
N PRO A 254 11.54 -14.87 24.15
CA PRO A 254 12.78 -14.46 24.81
C PRO A 254 14.05 -15.05 24.19
N GLU A 255 13.98 -16.27 23.65
CA GLU A 255 15.08 -16.95 22.96
C GLU A 255 15.49 -16.22 21.68
N ALA A 256 14.53 -15.76 20.88
CA ALA A 256 14.81 -15.02 19.66
C ALA A 256 15.31 -13.60 19.96
N LEU A 257 14.85 -12.99 21.06
CA LEU A 257 15.38 -11.71 21.53
C LEU A 257 16.84 -11.86 22.01
N GLU A 258 17.16 -12.93 22.73
CA GLU A 258 18.54 -13.28 23.12
C GLU A 258 19.41 -13.47 21.88
N GLU A 259 18.95 -14.24 20.89
CA GLU A 259 19.67 -14.46 19.63
C GLU A 259 19.91 -13.15 18.86
N LEU A 260 18.90 -12.29 18.75
CA LEU A 260 19.02 -10.99 18.10
C LEU A 260 20.10 -10.13 18.77
N VAL A 261 20.07 -10.00 20.10
CA VAL A 261 21.04 -9.18 20.82
C VAL A 261 22.44 -9.79 20.76
N LEU A 262 22.56 -11.12 20.93
CA LEU A 262 23.85 -11.80 20.83
C LEU A 262 24.43 -11.76 19.42
N SER A 263 23.61 -11.73 18.36
CA SER A 263 24.09 -11.60 16.98
C SER A 263 24.93 -10.34 16.77
N VAL A 264 24.62 -9.28 17.52
CA VAL A 264 25.32 -8.00 17.48
C VAL A 264 26.39 -7.88 18.56
N MET A 265 26.10 -8.31 19.79
CA MET A 265 26.93 -8.01 20.98
C MET A 265 27.85 -9.14 21.45
N LYS A 266 27.87 -10.31 20.78
CA LYS A 266 28.62 -11.49 21.26
C LYS A 266 30.10 -11.22 21.47
N LYS A 267 30.74 -10.43 20.60
CA LYS A 267 32.18 -10.13 20.69
C LYS A 267 32.47 -9.24 21.89
N GLU A 268 31.65 -8.24 22.11
CA GLU A 268 31.73 -7.23 23.15
C GLU A 268 31.50 -7.86 24.53
N LEU A 269 30.49 -8.73 24.64
CA LEU A 269 30.23 -9.47 25.88
C LEU A 269 31.36 -10.46 26.20
N ASN A 270 31.92 -11.14 25.18
CA ASN A 270 33.08 -12.00 25.37
C ASN A 270 34.31 -11.21 25.82
N ALA A 271 34.53 -10.00 25.28
CA ALA A 271 35.62 -9.13 25.71
C ALA A 271 35.50 -8.76 27.20
N ILE A 272 34.28 -8.49 27.69
CA ILE A 272 34.02 -8.23 29.12
C ILE A 272 34.36 -9.46 29.98
N ILE A 273 34.04 -10.67 29.50
CA ILE A 273 34.39 -11.92 30.20
C ILE A 273 35.91 -12.08 30.30
N TRP A 274 36.64 -11.88 29.20
CA TRP A 274 38.10 -11.95 29.18
C TRP A 274 38.76 -10.87 30.03
N LEU A 275 38.23 -9.66 30.02
CA LEU A 275 38.70 -8.57 30.89
C LEU A 275 38.57 -8.95 32.38
N GLY A 276 37.47 -9.61 32.76
CA GLY A 276 37.29 -10.14 34.11
C GLY A 276 38.38 -11.13 34.50
N ALA A 277 38.74 -12.05 33.60
CA ALA A 277 39.82 -13.00 33.81
C ALA A 277 41.18 -12.30 33.96
N ILE A 278 41.48 -11.31 33.11
CA ILE A 278 42.72 -10.54 33.17
C ILE A 278 42.82 -9.75 34.47
N ILE A 279 41.75 -9.05 34.87
CA ILE A 279 41.73 -8.28 36.12
C ILE A 279 41.88 -9.21 37.32
N GLY A 280 41.20 -10.37 37.33
CA GLY A 280 41.34 -11.37 38.37
C GLY A 280 42.77 -11.90 38.48
N PHE A 281 43.44 -12.13 37.35
CA PHE A 281 44.84 -12.51 37.30
C PHE A 281 45.76 -11.41 37.87
N LEU A 282 45.58 -10.17 37.42
CA LEU A 282 46.36 -9.02 37.89
C LEU A 282 46.19 -8.78 39.39
N MET A 283 44.96 -8.87 39.91
CA MET A 283 44.68 -8.73 41.35
C MET A 283 45.31 -9.86 42.16
N GLY A 284 45.28 -11.10 41.65
CA GLY A 284 45.97 -12.22 42.30
C GLY A 284 47.50 -12.05 42.31
N MET A 285 48.08 -11.49 41.24
CA MET A 285 49.51 -11.13 41.22
C MET A 285 49.84 -10.01 42.22
N LEU A 286 48.99 -8.98 42.31
CA LEU A 286 49.20 -7.88 43.27
C LEU A 286 49.09 -8.36 44.71
N ASN A 287 48.09 -9.19 45.02
CA ASN A 287 47.91 -9.74 46.37
C ASN A 287 49.07 -10.64 46.81
N PHE A 288 49.78 -11.25 45.85
CA PHE A 288 51.02 -11.97 46.13
C PHE A 288 52.18 -11.04 46.50
N ILE A 289 52.24 -9.84 45.92
CA ILE A 289 53.31 -8.86 46.13
C ILE A 289 53.13 -8.13 47.47
N THR A 290 51.89 -7.85 47.89
CA THR A 290 51.58 -7.08 49.10
C THR A 290 52.25 -7.59 50.40
N PRO A 291 52.31 -8.90 50.69
CA PRO A 291 53.00 -9.44 51.87
C PRO A 291 54.53 -9.21 51.89
N TYR A 292 55.15 -8.86 50.76
CA TYR A 292 56.58 -8.53 50.69
C TYR A 292 56.88 -7.05 50.94
N PHE A 293 55.84 -6.21 50.97
CA PHE A 293 55.92 -4.76 51.21
C PHE A 293 55.29 -4.32 52.55
N ALA A 294 54.74 -5.25 53.33
CA ALA A 294 54.14 -5.04 54.65
C ALA A 294 55.04 -5.64 55.74
#